data_AF-A0A2V1IU34-F1
#
_entry.id   AF-A0A2V1IU34-F1
#
_cell.length_a   1.000
_cell.length_b   1.000
_cell.length_c   1.000
_cell.angle_alpha   90.00
_cell.angle_beta   90.00
_cell.angle_gamma   90.00
#
_symmetry.space_group_name_H-M   'P 1'
#
loop_
_entity.id
_entity.type
_entity.pdbx_description
1 polymer ?
#
loop_
_entity_poly.entity_id
_entity_poly.type
_entity_poly.pdbx_seq_one_letter_code
_entity_poly.pdbx_strand_id
1 'polypeptide(L)'
;MSSAKWRKPAFFSSSTRYSKRKSSDTSAPITNDSSHHSPMTQTGPHTHSPYRRGADDGFVFGAYLTASFLTMVWSSAVPLLGLVSMLLLAGVPVFIYMRLRRSFVADCGHTLLSSLWMQGIATFACGSLIAGAVATAYLKWIEPDFIIGRLREAIDFYSGSGWERGQEVADTLQRMIDMHLVPSAVAIVVELIWLAIFSGSLVSLLMALLARSRPVRTKL
;
A
#
# COMPACT_ATOMS: atom_id res chain seq x y z
N MET A 1 -30.80 -24.24 -46.36
CA MET A 1 -30.15 -23.42 -45.31
C MET A 1 -29.02 -24.24 -44.72
N SER A 2 -27.77 -23.85 -44.55
CA SER A 2 -26.89 -22.78 -45.02
C SER A 2 -25.49 -23.26 -44.63
N SER A 3 -24.60 -23.53 -45.59
CA SER A 3 -23.21 -23.92 -45.35
C SER A 3 -22.37 -22.65 -45.18
N ALA A 4 -21.97 -22.32 -43.96
CA ALA A 4 -21.15 -21.15 -43.65
C ALA A 4 -19.66 -21.52 -43.65
N LYS A 5 -18.98 -21.16 -44.75
CA LYS A 5 -17.51 -21.13 -44.88
C LYS A 5 -16.91 -20.19 -43.84
N TRP A 6 -16.08 -20.73 -42.94
CA TRP A 6 -15.19 -19.95 -42.07
C TRP A 6 -14.04 -19.33 -42.89
N ARG A 7 -13.98 -17.99 -42.94
CA ARG A 7 -12.84 -17.21 -43.46
C ARG A 7 -11.93 -16.81 -42.29
N LYS A 8 -10.62 -17.08 -42.41
CA LYS A 8 -9.57 -16.57 -41.50
C LYS A 8 -9.32 -15.07 -41.79
N PRO A 9 -9.17 -14.19 -40.79
CA PRO A 9 -8.68 -12.84 -41.03
C PRO A 9 -7.15 -12.83 -41.16
N ALA A 10 -6.68 -12.19 -42.24
CA ALA A 10 -5.28 -11.90 -42.52
C ALA A 10 -4.77 -10.85 -41.52
N PHE A 11 -3.74 -11.19 -40.74
CA PHE A 11 -3.03 -10.21 -39.93
C PHE A 11 -1.92 -9.57 -40.76
N PHE A 12 -1.96 -8.25 -40.73
CA PHE A 12 -1.26 -7.31 -41.58
C PHE A 12 0.24 -7.27 -41.20
N SER A 13 1.10 -7.55 -42.18
CA SER A 13 2.53 -7.26 -42.14
C SER A 13 2.74 -5.76 -42.37
N SER A 14 3.39 -5.09 -41.43
CA SER A 14 3.88 -3.72 -41.63
C SER A 14 5.37 -3.66 -41.33
N SER A 15 6.17 -3.99 -42.35
CA SER A 15 7.59 -3.65 -42.43
C SER A 15 7.74 -2.14 -42.65
N THR A 16 8.36 -1.46 -41.71
CA THR A 16 8.67 -0.03 -41.83
C THR A 16 9.97 0.14 -42.61
N ARG A 17 9.88 0.95 -43.68
CA ARG A 17 10.93 1.29 -44.65
C ARG A 17 12.13 1.98 -43.97
N TYR A 18 13.32 1.41 -44.14
CA TYR A 18 14.59 2.08 -43.87
C TYR A 18 15.09 2.75 -45.16
N SER A 19 15.07 4.09 -45.18
CA SER A 19 15.50 4.89 -46.33
C SER A 19 17.00 5.20 -46.23
N LYS A 20 17.76 4.81 -47.27
CA LYS A 20 19.16 5.17 -47.50
C LYS A 20 19.31 6.68 -47.66
N ARG A 21 20.28 7.29 -46.95
CA ARG A 21 20.94 8.53 -47.39
C ARG A 21 22.44 8.30 -47.52
N LYS A 22 22.98 8.66 -48.67
CA LYS A 22 24.35 8.48 -49.14
C LYS A 22 25.09 9.82 -48.97
N SER A 23 26.26 9.82 -48.31
CA SER A 23 27.27 10.89 -48.37
C SER A 23 28.62 10.24 -48.05
N SER A 24 29.37 9.77 -49.06
CA SER A 24 30.49 10.48 -49.70
C SER A 24 31.63 10.81 -48.73
N ASP A 25 32.73 10.06 -48.89
CA ASP A 25 34.04 10.24 -48.26
C ASP A 25 34.57 11.67 -48.33
N THR A 26 35.20 12.15 -47.26
CA THR A 26 36.42 12.99 -47.28
C THR A 26 37.10 12.91 -45.90
N SER A 27 38.42 12.77 -45.93
CA SER A 27 39.33 12.39 -44.84
C SER A 27 39.72 13.51 -43.85
N ALA A 28 40.04 13.08 -42.61
CA ALA A 28 40.96 13.65 -41.58
C ALA A 28 40.54 14.91 -40.76
N PRO A 29 41.17 15.20 -39.58
CA PRO A 29 41.91 14.35 -38.62
C PRO A 29 41.28 14.35 -37.20
N ILE A 30 41.74 13.41 -36.35
CA ILE A 30 41.39 13.31 -34.93
C ILE A 30 41.93 14.54 -34.19
N THR A 31 41.02 15.40 -33.71
CA THR A 31 41.34 16.41 -32.70
C THR A 31 40.58 16.06 -31.42
N ASN A 32 41.37 15.74 -30.40
CA ASN A 32 40.94 15.63 -29.02
C ASN A 32 40.57 17.04 -28.55
N ASP A 33 39.28 17.35 -28.45
CA ASP A 33 38.84 18.55 -27.73
C ASP A 33 37.94 18.16 -26.57
N SER A 34 38.39 18.64 -25.43
CA SER A 34 37.84 18.50 -24.11
C SER A 34 36.93 19.69 -23.84
N SER A 35 35.93 19.51 -22.98
CA SER A 35 35.01 20.54 -22.48
C SER A 35 33.84 20.91 -23.39
N HIS A 36 32.76 20.13 -23.33
CA HIS A 36 31.39 20.65 -23.28
C HIS A 36 30.47 19.59 -22.67
N HIS A 37 30.58 19.40 -21.35
CA HIS A 37 29.54 18.70 -20.61
C HIS A 37 28.38 19.70 -20.44
N SER A 38 27.53 19.81 -21.46
CA SER A 38 26.22 20.44 -21.29
C SER A 38 25.50 19.64 -20.20
N PRO A 39 25.09 20.25 -19.07
CA PRO A 39 24.12 19.59 -18.22
C PRO A 39 22.86 19.47 -19.07
N MET A 40 22.45 18.24 -19.39
CA MET A 40 21.07 17.98 -19.79
C MET A 40 20.19 18.38 -18.60
N THR A 41 19.82 19.65 -18.53
CA THR A 41 18.66 20.10 -17.79
C THR A 41 17.46 19.41 -18.42
N GLN A 42 17.14 18.21 -17.93
CA GLN A 42 15.84 17.61 -18.13
C GLN A 42 14.82 18.46 -17.38
N THR A 43 14.36 19.54 -18.00
CA THR A 43 13.13 20.24 -17.60
C THR A 43 11.94 19.50 -18.24
N GLY A 44 11.78 18.22 -17.88
CA GLY A 44 10.46 17.60 -17.93
C GLY A 44 9.65 18.14 -16.75
N PRO A 45 8.31 18.22 -16.84
CA PRO A 45 7.50 18.53 -15.66
C PRO A 45 7.91 17.55 -14.57
N HIS A 46 8.24 18.04 -13.36
CA HIS A 46 8.69 17.22 -12.23
C HIS A 46 7.60 16.20 -11.85
N THR A 47 7.54 15.09 -12.59
CA THR A 47 6.71 13.93 -12.30
C THR A 47 7.42 13.19 -11.18
N HIS A 48 7.12 13.60 -9.94
CA HIS A 48 7.63 12.92 -8.76
C HIS A 48 7.43 11.41 -8.89
N SER A 49 8.50 10.64 -8.66
CA SER A 49 8.42 9.18 -8.66
C SER A 49 7.28 8.72 -7.75
N PRO A 50 6.40 7.80 -8.20
CA PRO A 50 5.25 7.34 -7.42
C PRO A 50 5.65 6.76 -6.06
N TYR A 51 6.83 6.14 -5.99
CA TYR A 51 7.40 5.59 -4.76
C TYR A 51 7.80 6.68 -3.76
N ARG A 52 8.38 7.79 -4.24
CA ARG A 52 8.74 8.92 -3.36
C ARG A 52 7.49 9.55 -2.78
N ARG A 53 6.47 9.77 -3.60
CA ARG A 53 5.18 10.32 -3.16
C ARG A 53 4.49 9.39 -2.16
N GLY A 54 4.53 8.09 -2.43
CA GLY A 54 4.00 7.08 -1.52
C GLY A 54 4.76 6.99 -0.20
N ALA A 55 6.08 7.18 -0.19
CA ALA A 55 6.87 7.23 1.05
C ALA A 55 6.55 8.48 1.89
N ASP A 56 6.43 9.65 1.25
CA ASP A 56 6.08 10.91 1.92
C ASP A 56 4.66 10.83 2.53
N ASP A 57 3.68 10.29 1.79
CA ASP A 57 2.33 10.02 2.29
C ASP A 57 2.34 8.92 3.36
N GLY A 58 3.21 7.93 3.22
CA GLY A 58 3.41 6.79 4.12
C GLY A 58 3.90 7.21 5.50
N PHE A 59 4.71 8.26 5.60
CA PHE A 59 5.10 8.82 6.90
C PHE A 59 3.90 9.34 7.69
N VAL A 60 3.06 10.15 7.04
CA VAL A 60 1.83 10.69 7.66
C VAL A 60 0.84 9.57 7.98
N PHE A 61 0.72 8.61 7.06
CA PHE A 61 -0.14 7.44 7.26
C PHE A 61 0.37 6.53 8.39
N GLY A 62 1.69 6.40 8.56
CA GLY A 62 2.30 5.65 9.66
C GLY A 62 1.98 6.27 11.02
N ALA A 63 2.03 7.61 11.12
CA ALA A 63 1.60 8.31 12.33
C ALA A 63 0.11 8.07 12.62
N TYR A 64 -0.74 8.08 11.58
CA TYR A 64 -2.16 7.76 11.69
C TYR A 64 -2.42 6.33 12.19
N LEU A 65 -1.73 5.34 11.60
CA LEU A 65 -1.82 3.94 12.03
C LEU A 65 -1.31 3.75 13.45
N THR A 66 -0.24 4.45 13.84
CA THR A 66 0.28 4.45 15.20
C THR A 66 -0.75 4.98 16.19
N ALA A 67 -1.39 6.12 15.90
CA ALA A 67 -2.47 6.65 16.73
C ALA A 67 -3.66 5.67 16.82
N SER A 68 -3.96 4.98 15.71
CA SER A 68 -5.02 3.96 15.66
C SER A 68 -4.69 2.76 16.55
N PHE A 69 -3.44 2.28 16.52
CA PHE A 69 -2.95 1.24 17.42
C PHE A 69 -3.03 1.67 18.89
N LEU A 70 -2.52 2.85 19.21
CA LEU A 70 -2.50 3.37 20.58
C LEU A 70 -3.90 3.57 21.16
N THR A 71 -4.82 4.15 20.39
CA THR A 71 -6.23 4.29 20.80
C THR A 71 -6.89 2.92 21.01
N MET A 72 -6.54 1.92 20.19
CA MET A 72 -7.03 0.55 20.37
C MET A 72 -6.46 -0.12 21.62
N VAL A 73 -5.19 0.08 21.94
CA VAL A 73 -4.58 -0.46 23.17
C VAL A 73 -5.21 0.17 24.41
N TRP A 74 -5.31 1.51 24.46
CA TRP A 74 -5.91 2.24 25.58
C TRP A 74 -7.43 2.12 25.69
N SER A 75 -8.09 1.45 24.74
CA SER A 75 -9.53 1.20 24.80
C SER A 75 -9.94 0.32 26.00
N SER A 76 -9.01 -0.47 26.56
CA SER A 76 -9.27 -1.27 27.78
C SER A 76 -9.53 -0.40 29.01
N ALA A 77 -8.91 0.79 29.09
CA ALA A 77 -9.12 1.73 30.19
C ALA A 77 -10.33 2.65 29.95
N VAL A 78 -10.55 3.04 28.70
CA VAL A 78 -11.64 3.96 28.31
C VAL A 78 -12.37 3.40 27.08
N PRO A 79 -13.54 2.76 27.26
CA PRO A 79 -14.27 2.12 26.15
C PRO A 79 -14.58 3.04 24.97
N LEU A 80 -14.73 4.35 25.21
CA LEU A 80 -14.95 5.36 24.17
C LEU A 80 -13.81 5.39 23.13
N LEU A 81 -12.57 5.11 23.54
CA LEU A 81 -11.42 5.05 22.62
C LEU A 81 -11.54 3.87 21.64
N GLY A 82 -12.27 2.81 22.00
CA GLY A 82 -12.58 1.71 21.07
C GLY A 82 -13.47 2.14 19.91
N LEU A 83 -14.42 3.07 20.15
CA LEU A 83 -15.21 3.65 19.06
C LEU A 83 -14.35 4.56 18.18
N VAL A 84 -13.42 5.30 18.78
CA VAL A 84 -12.48 6.15 18.05
C VAL A 84 -11.55 5.30 17.18
N SER A 85 -11.02 4.18 17.68
CA SER A 85 -10.15 3.30 16.89
C SER A 85 -10.90 2.65 15.73
N MET A 86 -12.16 2.24 15.94
CA MET A 86 -13.04 1.78 14.87
C MET A 86 -13.28 2.85 13.80
N LEU A 87 -13.52 4.10 14.21
CA LEU A 87 -13.70 5.22 13.29
C LEU A 87 -12.42 5.52 12.50
N LEU A 88 -11.26 5.47 13.15
CA LEU A 88 -9.96 5.62 12.49
C LEU A 88 -9.71 4.48 11.49
N LEU A 89 -10.05 3.24 11.83
CA LEU A 89 -9.88 2.11 10.92
C LEU A 89 -10.81 2.25 9.69
N ALA A 90 -12.07 2.64 9.92
CA ALA A 90 -13.02 2.94 8.84
C ALA A 90 -12.59 4.16 7.99
N GLY A 91 -11.81 5.07 8.56
CA GLY A 91 -11.24 6.24 7.88
C GLY A 91 -10.07 5.92 6.94
N VAL A 92 -9.42 4.75 7.06
CA VAL A 92 -8.29 4.34 6.21
C VAL A 92 -8.58 4.45 4.70
N PRO A 93 -9.64 3.84 4.14
CA PRO A 93 -9.94 3.96 2.71
C PRO A 93 -10.19 5.41 2.28
N VAL A 94 -10.81 6.22 3.15
CA VAL A 94 -11.06 7.64 2.89
C VAL A 94 -9.75 8.42 2.84
N PHE A 95 -8.82 8.18 3.78
CA PHE A 95 -7.50 8.81 3.79
C PHE A 95 -6.72 8.50 2.51
N ILE A 96 -6.69 7.23 2.10
CA ILE A 96 -6.00 6.79 0.89
C ILE A 96 -6.65 7.42 -0.35
N TYR A 97 -7.99 7.44 -0.43
CA TYR A 97 -8.71 8.11 -1.51
C TYR A 97 -8.32 9.58 -1.63
N MET A 98 -8.29 10.33 -0.51
CA MET A 98 -7.93 11.75 -0.50
C MET A 98 -6.52 11.98 -1.01
N ARG A 99 -5.54 11.16 -0.59
CA ARG A 99 -4.14 11.26 -1.03
C ARG A 99 -3.99 10.95 -2.52
N LEU A 100 -4.56 9.84 -2.98
CA LEU A 100 -4.53 9.45 -4.39
C LEU A 100 -5.23 10.47 -5.28
N ARG A 101 -6.38 11.01 -4.83
CA ARG A 101 -7.11 12.02 -5.59
C ARG A 101 -6.33 13.33 -5.66
N ARG A 102 -5.68 13.74 -4.57
CA ARG A 102 -4.82 14.93 -4.55
C ARG A 102 -3.66 14.79 -5.55
N SER A 103 -3.01 13.62 -5.60
CA SER A 103 -1.97 13.34 -6.60
C SER A 103 -2.53 13.41 -8.02
N PHE A 104 -3.67 12.76 -8.28
CA PHE A 104 -4.29 12.76 -9.60
C PHE A 104 -4.68 14.15 -10.10
N VAL A 105 -5.18 15.01 -9.21
CA VAL A 105 -5.53 16.40 -9.52
C VAL A 105 -4.27 17.25 -9.73
N ALA A 106 -3.23 17.06 -8.91
CA ALA A 106 -1.96 17.78 -9.06
C ALA A 106 -1.27 17.51 -10.39
N ASP A 107 -1.45 16.30 -10.94
CA ASP A 107 -0.91 15.89 -12.23
C ASP A 107 -1.90 16.14 -13.39
N CYS A 108 -2.90 17.01 -13.18
CA CYS A 108 -3.93 17.39 -14.16
C CYS A 108 -4.70 16.20 -14.78
N GLY A 109 -4.82 15.08 -14.06
CA GLY A 109 -5.51 13.87 -14.52
C GLY A 109 -4.71 12.99 -15.49
N HIS A 110 -3.42 13.27 -15.73
CA HIS A 110 -2.58 12.50 -16.64
C HIS A 110 -1.89 11.29 -15.99
N THR A 111 -2.06 11.08 -14.68
CA THR A 111 -1.38 9.99 -13.97
C THR A 111 -1.98 8.62 -14.35
N LEU A 112 -1.09 7.67 -14.66
CA LEU A 112 -1.45 6.27 -14.94
C LEU A 112 -2.04 5.59 -13.70
N LEU A 113 -2.98 4.64 -13.91
CA LEU A 113 -3.54 3.84 -12.81
C LEU A 113 -2.46 3.07 -12.04
N SER A 114 -1.51 2.46 -12.75
CA SER A 114 -0.39 1.73 -12.16
C SER A 114 0.47 2.62 -11.27
N SER A 115 0.63 3.90 -11.63
CA SER A 115 1.35 4.88 -10.84
C SER A 115 0.62 5.21 -9.53
N LEU A 116 -0.69 5.48 -9.57
CA LEU A 116 -1.50 5.71 -8.35
C LEU A 116 -1.52 4.47 -7.45
N TRP A 117 -1.68 3.30 -8.05
CA TRP A 117 -1.73 2.05 -7.30
C TRP A 117 -0.39 1.79 -6.60
N MET A 118 0.73 2.01 -7.30
CA MET A 118 2.06 1.89 -6.71
C MET A 118 2.31 2.91 -5.60
N GLN A 119 1.85 4.16 -5.75
CA GLN A 119 1.86 5.17 -4.68
C GLN A 119 1.11 4.64 -3.44
N GLY A 120 -0.06 4.03 -3.63
CA GLY A 120 -0.84 3.44 -2.55
C GLY A 120 -0.13 2.29 -1.84
N ILE A 121 0.42 1.32 -2.58
CA ILE A 121 1.21 0.21 -2.01
C ILE A 121 2.39 0.74 -1.19
N ALA A 122 3.15 1.69 -1.74
CA ALA A 122 4.28 2.30 -1.04
C ALA A 122 3.83 3.03 0.24
N THR A 123 2.67 3.71 0.22
CA THR A 123 2.08 4.36 1.40
C THR A 123 1.76 3.35 2.50
N PHE A 124 1.12 2.23 2.15
CA PHE A 124 0.79 1.16 3.10
C PHE A 124 2.04 0.48 3.64
N ALA A 125 3.03 0.17 2.79
CA ALA A 125 4.27 -0.46 3.22
C ALA A 125 5.07 0.44 4.18
N CYS A 126 5.30 1.71 3.83
CA CYS A 126 6.01 2.64 4.70
C CYS A 126 5.22 2.91 5.99
N GLY A 127 3.90 3.10 5.89
CA GLY A 127 3.06 3.36 7.05
C GLY A 127 2.98 2.19 8.02
N SER A 128 2.84 0.95 7.52
CA SER A 128 2.77 -0.25 8.35
C SER A 128 4.11 -0.57 9.00
N LEU A 129 5.24 -0.29 8.35
CA LEU A 129 6.56 -0.44 8.96
C LEU A 129 6.76 0.52 10.14
N ILE A 130 6.36 1.79 10.00
CA ILE A 130 6.43 2.77 11.10
C ILE A 130 5.53 2.33 12.26
N ALA A 131 4.27 2.02 11.98
CA ALA A 131 3.32 1.60 13.00
C ALA A 131 3.74 0.28 13.67
N GLY A 132 4.27 -0.68 12.90
CA GLY A 132 4.78 -1.95 13.40
C GLY A 132 6.03 -1.79 14.26
N ALA A 133 6.93 -0.87 13.92
CA ALA A 133 8.08 -0.55 14.78
C ALA A 133 7.61 0.00 16.14
N VAL A 134 6.64 0.91 16.15
CA VAL A 134 6.07 1.45 17.39
C VAL A 134 5.30 0.38 18.16
N ALA A 135 4.48 -0.44 17.50
CA ALA A 135 3.75 -1.54 18.13
C ALA A 135 4.71 -2.57 18.76
N THR A 136 5.80 -2.91 18.05
CA THR A 136 6.84 -3.79 18.59
C THR A 136 7.52 -3.19 19.81
N ALA A 137 7.86 -1.90 19.76
CA ALA A 137 8.43 -1.19 20.90
C ALA A 137 7.48 -1.20 22.10
N TYR A 138 6.19 -0.96 21.86
CA TYR A 138 5.16 -0.98 22.90
C TYR A 138 5.03 -2.36 23.54
N LEU A 139 4.82 -3.39 22.72
CA LEU A 139 4.63 -4.76 23.19
C LEU A 139 5.88 -5.36 23.83
N LYS A 140 7.08 -4.84 23.54
CA LYS A 140 8.33 -5.37 24.12
C LYS A 140 8.71 -4.68 25.41
N TRP A 141 8.49 -3.36 25.53
CA TRP A 141 9.00 -2.57 26.66
C TRP A 141 7.94 -2.02 27.59
N ILE A 142 6.70 -1.83 27.12
CA ILE A 142 5.64 -1.18 27.90
C ILE A 142 4.71 -2.25 28.49
N GLU A 143 4.17 -3.14 27.66
CA GLU A 143 3.28 -4.23 28.11
C GLU A 143 3.66 -5.57 27.44
N PRO A 144 4.68 -6.29 27.98
CA PRO A 144 5.08 -7.60 27.46
C PRO A 144 3.99 -8.67 27.59
N ASP A 145 3.14 -8.56 28.60
CA ASP A 145 2.05 -9.51 28.86
C ASP A 145 0.76 -9.16 28.10
N PHE A 146 0.75 -8.11 27.27
CA PHE A 146 -0.44 -7.65 26.55
C PHE A 146 -1.12 -8.78 25.78
N ILE A 147 -0.36 -9.59 25.05
CA ILE A 147 -0.89 -10.68 24.25
C ILE A 147 -1.55 -11.73 25.15
N ILE A 148 -0.87 -12.16 26.21
CA ILE A 148 -1.40 -13.14 27.16
C ILE A 148 -2.67 -12.60 27.84
N GLY A 149 -2.70 -11.32 28.20
CA GLY A 149 -3.88 -10.64 28.73
C GLY A 149 -5.06 -10.72 27.78
N ARG A 150 -4.83 -10.44 26.48
CA ARG A 150 -5.89 -10.52 25.45
C ARG A 150 -6.36 -11.96 25.20
N LEU A 151 -5.49 -12.95 25.29
CA LEU A 151 -5.90 -14.35 25.21
C LEU A 151 -6.78 -14.73 26.41
N ARG A 152 -6.43 -14.31 27.62
CA ARG A 152 -7.23 -14.58 28.83
C ARG A 152 -8.59 -13.92 28.76
N GLU A 153 -8.65 -12.65 28.37
CA GLU A 153 -9.91 -11.94 28.12
C GLU A 153 -10.78 -12.67 27.07
N ALA A 154 -10.16 -13.20 26.00
CA ALA A 154 -10.88 -13.98 24.99
C ALA A 154 -11.38 -15.32 25.55
N ILE A 155 -10.59 -16.04 26.35
CA ILE A 155 -10.98 -17.28 27.01
C ILE A 155 -12.17 -17.04 27.94
N ASP A 156 -12.14 -15.97 28.74
CA ASP A 156 -13.23 -15.61 29.65
C ASP A 156 -14.51 -15.27 28.87
N PHE A 157 -14.38 -14.53 27.76
CA PHE A 157 -15.51 -14.23 26.89
C PHE A 157 -16.12 -15.49 26.26
N TYR A 158 -15.30 -16.38 25.71
CA TYR A 158 -15.79 -17.57 25.01
C TYR A 158 -16.32 -18.64 25.97
N SER A 159 -15.68 -18.84 27.12
CA SER A 159 -16.16 -19.77 28.17
C SER A 159 -17.46 -19.29 28.80
N GLY A 160 -17.63 -17.97 28.97
CA GLY A 160 -18.86 -17.35 29.49
C GLY A 160 -20.01 -17.24 28.47
N SER A 161 -19.76 -17.49 27.18
CA SER A 161 -20.76 -17.29 26.10
C SER A 161 -21.89 -18.34 26.06
N GLY A 162 -21.75 -19.46 26.79
CA GLY A 162 -22.75 -20.53 26.83
C GLY A 162 -22.87 -21.35 25.53
N TRP A 163 -22.03 -21.10 24.53
CA TRP A 163 -21.99 -21.84 23.27
C TRP A 163 -20.96 -22.98 23.34
N GLU A 164 -21.35 -24.20 22.97
CA GLU A 164 -20.47 -25.38 22.92
C GLU A 164 -19.19 -25.14 22.11
N ARG A 165 -19.33 -24.51 20.93
CA ARG A 165 -18.17 -24.14 20.10
C ARG A 165 -17.31 -23.04 20.73
N GLY A 166 -17.91 -22.19 21.58
CA GLY A 166 -17.17 -21.22 22.39
C GLY A 166 -16.28 -21.91 23.41
N GLN A 167 -16.76 -22.96 24.07
CA GLN A 167 -15.94 -23.75 25.00
C GLN A 167 -14.77 -24.45 24.30
N GLU A 168 -14.99 -25.04 23.12
CA GLU A 168 -13.89 -25.63 22.33
C GLU A 168 -12.78 -24.61 21.99
N VAL A 169 -13.18 -23.38 21.66
CA VAL A 169 -12.24 -22.28 21.38
C VAL A 169 -11.50 -21.87 22.64
N ALA A 170 -12.21 -21.72 23.76
CA ALA A 170 -11.62 -21.39 25.05
C ALA A 170 -10.59 -22.44 25.49
N ASP A 171 -10.92 -23.74 25.38
CA ASP A 171 -10.02 -24.85 25.69
C ASP A 171 -8.77 -24.84 24.80
N THR A 172 -8.94 -24.54 23.50
CA THR A 172 -7.83 -24.46 22.56
C THR A 172 -6.88 -23.31 22.92
N LEU A 173 -7.43 -22.14 23.22
CA LEU A 173 -6.66 -20.96 23.63
C LEU A 173 -5.94 -21.21 24.97
N GLN A 174 -6.60 -21.86 25.93
CA GLN A 174 -6.00 -22.21 27.21
C GLN A 174 -4.82 -23.17 27.04
N ARG A 175 -4.96 -24.23 26.23
CA ARG A 175 -3.86 -25.14 25.90
C ARG A 175 -2.68 -24.43 25.22
N MET A 176 -2.95 -23.41 24.41
CA MET A 176 -1.89 -22.61 23.76
C MET A 176 -1.05 -21.84 24.78
N ILE A 177 -1.70 -21.31 25.83
CA ILE A 177 -1.01 -20.67 26.96
C ILE A 177 -0.20 -21.70 27.74
N ASP A 178 -0.82 -22.81 28.13
CA ASP A 178 -0.20 -23.83 28.99
C ASP A 178 1.06 -24.44 28.35
N MET A 179 0.99 -24.74 27.05
CA MET A 179 2.11 -25.29 26.27
C MET A 179 3.16 -24.23 25.87
N HIS A 180 3.04 -22.97 26.29
CA HIS A 180 3.93 -21.87 25.89
C HIS A 180 4.06 -21.70 24.37
N LEU A 181 2.98 -22.00 23.64
CA LEU A 181 2.91 -21.88 22.17
C LEU A 181 2.41 -20.49 21.74
N VAL A 182 2.35 -19.51 22.66
CA VAL A 182 1.91 -18.15 22.35
C VAL A 182 2.89 -17.50 21.37
N PRO A 183 2.42 -17.05 20.18
CA PRO A 183 3.29 -16.40 19.21
C PRO A 183 3.98 -15.16 19.81
N SER A 184 5.24 -14.95 19.44
CA SER A 184 5.97 -13.76 19.88
C SER A 184 5.31 -12.48 19.37
N ALA A 185 5.40 -11.40 20.15
CA ALA A 185 4.86 -10.09 19.77
C ALA A 185 5.38 -9.61 18.41
N VAL A 186 6.67 -9.84 18.13
CA VAL A 186 7.28 -9.47 16.85
C VAL A 186 6.67 -10.27 15.70
N ALA A 187 6.43 -11.57 15.88
CA ALA A 187 5.83 -12.41 14.85
C ALA A 187 4.41 -11.92 14.50
N ILE A 188 3.59 -11.63 15.51
CA ILE A 188 2.24 -11.08 15.32
C ILE A 188 2.31 -9.74 14.57
N VAL A 189 3.20 -8.83 14.98
CA VAL A 189 3.34 -7.54 14.31
C VAL A 189 3.78 -7.70 12.86
N VAL A 190 4.70 -8.63 12.56
CA VAL A 190 5.13 -8.90 11.19
C VAL A 190 3.98 -9.45 10.34
N GLU A 191 3.16 -10.34 10.89
CA GLU A 191 1.93 -10.81 10.23
C GLU A 191 0.96 -9.66 9.97
N LEU A 192 0.78 -8.76 10.93
CA LEU A 192 -0.07 -7.57 10.77
C LEU A 192 0.48 -6.61 9.70
N ILE A 193 1.80 -6.42 9.61
CA ILE A 193 2.44 -5.64 8.53
C ILE A 193 2.13 -6.28 7.18
N TRP A 194 2.29 -7.59 7.06
CA TRP A 194 1.97 -8.32 5.83
C TRP A 194 0.50 -8.22 5.44
N LEU A 195 -0.41 -8.46 6.40
CA LEU A 195 -1.84 -8.30 6.22
C LEU A 195 -2.20 -6.88 5.81
N ALA A 196 -1.58 -5.86 6.41
CA ALA A 196 -1.80 -4.45 6.08
C ALA A 196 -1.31 -4.10 4.66
N ILE A 197 -0.16 -4.60 4.23
CA ILE A 197 0.35 -4.38 2.87
C ILE A 197 -0.54 -5.08 1.85
N PHE A 198 -0.90 -6.34 2.10
CA PHE A 198 -1.74 -7.12 1.21
C PHE A 198 -3.14 -6.50 1.08
N SER A 199 -3.84 -6.29 2.19
CA SER A 199 -5.16 -5.64 2.20
C SER A 199 -5.09 -4.21 1.65
N GLY A 200 -4.05 -3.46 2.00
CA GLY A 200 -3.78 -2.12 1.49
C GLY A 200 -3.56 -2.08 -0.02
N SER A 201 -2.98 -3.12 -0.62
CA SER A 201 -2.84 -3.22 -2.07
C SER A 201 -4.19 -3.32 -2.80
N LEU A 202 -5.16 -4.03 -2.21
CA LEU A 202 -6.54 -4.12 -2.74
C LEU A 202 -7.27 -2.78 -2.56
N VAL A 203 -7.20 -2.22 -1.35
CA VAL A 203 -7.85 -0.91 -1.04
C VAL A 203 -7.29 0.18 -1.94
N SER A 204 -5.97 0.25 -2.11
CA SER A 204 -5.34 1.26 -2.97
C SER A 204 -5.73 1.11 -4.44
N LEU A 205 -5.86 -0.11 -4.96
CA LEU A 205 -6.35 -0.32 -6.32
C LEU A 205 -7.79 0.19 -6.48
N LEU A 206 -8.68 -0.17 -5.56
CA LEU A 206 -10.07 0.29 -5.55
C LEU A 206 -10.15 1.81 -5.47
N MET A 207 -9.39 2.43 -4.56
CA MET A 207 -9.36 3.89 -4.41
C MET A 207 -8.74 4.60 -5.62
N ALA A 208 -7.74 4.00 -6.29
CA ALA A 208 -7.17 4.55 -7.51
C ALA A 208 -8.18 4.53 -8.67
N LEU A 209 -8.98 3.48 -8.80
CA LEU A 209 -10.08 3.41 -9.76
C LEU A 209 -11.14 4.48 -9.47
N LEU A 210 -11.54 4.63 -8.21
CA LEU A 210 -12.50 5.67 -7.78
C LEU A 210 -11.95 7.09 -7.93
N ALA A 211 -10.64 7.30 -7.79
CA ALA A 211 -10.02 8.60 -7.99
C ALA A 211 -10.04 9.00 -9.48
N ARG A 212 -9.83 8.03 -10.38
CA ARG A 212 -9.84 8.24 -11.84
C ARG A 212 -11.24 8.37 -12.44
N SER A 213 -12.26 7.78 -11.82
CA SER A 213 -13.63 7.82 -12.36
C SER A 213 -14.25 9.23 -12.35
N ARG A 214 -13.70 10.16 -11.56
CA ARG A 214 -14.17 11.55 -11.50
C ARG A 214 -13.30 12.43 -12.41
N PRO A 215 -13.87 13.11 -13.42
CA PRO A 215 -13.10 13.97 -14.32
C PRO A 215 -12.47 15.14 -13.54
N VAL A 216 -11.23 15.49 -13.89
CA VAL A 216 -10.58 16.69 -13.40
C VAL A 216 -11.02 17.84 -14.30
N ARG A 217 -11.75 18.82 -13.74
CA ARG A 217 -12.12 20.03 -14.49
C ARG A 217 -10.91 20.95 -14.50
N THR A 218 -10.09 20.84 -15.54
CA THR A 218 -9.00 21.79 -15.80
C THR A 218 -9.63 23.15 -16.10
N LYS A 219 -9.43 24.14 -15.21
CA LYS A 219 -9.65 25.54 -15.56
C LYS A 219 -8.46 25.94 -16.43
N LEU A 220 -8.66 25.96 -17.74
CA LEU A 220 -7.77 26.58 -18.72
C LEU A 220 -7.72 28.08 -18.49
#